data_AF-A0A343W0Q4-F1
#
_entry.id   AF-A0A343W0Q4-F1
#
_cell.length_a   1.000
_cell.length_b   1.000
_cell.length_c   1.000
_cell.angle_alpha   90.00
_cell.angle_beta   90.00
_cell.angle_gamma   90.00
#
_symmetry.space_group_name_H-M   'P 1'
#
loop_
_entity.id
_entity.type
_entity.pdbx_description
1 polymer ?
#
loop_
_entity_poly.entity_id
_entity_poly.type
_entity_poly.pdbx_seq_one_letter_code
_entity_poly.pdbx_strand_id
1 'polypeptide(L)'
;RPPQPPVFLFLIDVTVTSVNSGLLDVICSTIKKLLPKNNDINNKKSFDSRTLIGIMTFDSTIHFYNLNPNLKQNQMMVVPDIQDIFIPLPEDILVNVHESQNIIDNLLDNLPTMWRNNKISDCCAGNALKAAYMVLKKIGGKILLFLSSVPNIGDLTVNLNRETKEKSKYKNIYNSYNPGNNTVDTKLREVELLTPYHNLYAELAQNITQYQIAVDLFATPLQNLDLSTIYPLIKNSGGSLYYYPQFNVHQYNEKLREELLFALTTEIAWESVMRIRIS
;
A
#
# COMPACT_ATOMS: atom_id res chain seq x y z
N ARG A 1 -16.52 5.59 22.16
CA ARG A 1 -15.84 6.69 21.44
C ARG A 1 -16.77 7.17 20.33
N PRO A 2 -16.83 8.47 19.97
CA PRO A 2 -17.53 8.88 18.75
C PRO A 2 -16.98 8.14 17.52
N PRO A 3 -17.79 7.94 16.46
CA PRO A 3 -17.37 7.22 15.26
C PRO A 3 -16.15 7.90 14.63
N GLN A 4 -15.13 7.11 14.29
CA GLN A 4 -13.91 7.66 13.69
C GLN A 4 -14.21 8.31 12.33
N PRO A 5 -13.50 9.39 11.99
CA PRO A 5 -13.51 9.89 10.62
C PRO A 5 -12.92 8.84 9.67
N PRO A 6 -13.28 8.84 8.37
CA PRO A 6 -12.52 8.14 7.36
C PRO A 6 -11.07 8.65 7.35
N VAL A 7 -10.11 7.73 7.38
CA VAL A 7 -8.67 8.08 7.34
C VAL A 7 -8.00 7.30 6.22
N PHE A 8 -7.35 8.02 5.30
CA PHE A 8 -6.61 7.44 4.18
C PHE A 8 -5.14 7.89 4.24
N LEU A 9 -4.24 6.92 4.32
CA LEU A 9 -2.80 7.16 4.23
C LEU A 9 -2.30 6.60 2.90
N PHE A 10 -1.92 7.48 1.98
CA PHE A 10 -1.35 7.11 0.69
C PHE A 10 0.13 6.82 0.88
N LEU A 11 0.53 5.56 0.67
CA LEU A 11 1.90 5.09 0.79
C LEU A 11 2.42 4.73 -0.60
N ILE A 12 3.18 5.63 -1.21
CA ILE A 12 3.48 5.61 -2.65
C ILE A 12 4.94 5.23 -2.89
N ASP A 13 5.17 4.14 -3.62
CA ASP A 13 6.46 3.78 -4.18
C ASP A 13 6.95 4.87 -5.16
N VAL A 14 8.15 5.41 -4.92
CA VAL A 14 8.82 6.39 -5.79
C VAL A 14 10.17 5.89 -6.31
N THR A 15 10.39 4.57 -6.28
CA THR A 15 11.52 3.94 -6.97
C THR A 15 11.50 4.26 -8.47
N VAL A 16 12.66 4.08 -9.12
CA VAL A 16 12.83 4.30 -10.56
C VAL A 16 11.79 3.55 -11.40
N THR A 17 11.37 2.35 -11.00
CA THR A 17 10.33 1.58 -11.68
C THR A 17 8.99 2.30 -11.64
N SER A 18 8.60 2.79 -10.45
CA SER A 18 7.33 3.47 -10.23
C SER A 18 7.29 4.81 -10.97
N VAL A 19 8.36 5.61 -10.86
CA VAL A 19 8.48 6.93 -11.50
C VAL A 19 8.41 6.80 -13.02
N ASN A 20 9.23 5.93 -13.62
CA ASN A 20 9.29 5.77 -15.07
C ASN A 20 7.99 5.19 -15.66
N SER A 21 7.19 4.53 -14.84
CA SER A 21 5.93 3.93 -15.30
C SER A 21 4.80 4.94 -15.50
N GLY A 22 4.93 6.18 -15.00
CA GLY A 22 3.87 7.19 -15.01
C GLY A 22 2.80 6.99 -13.94
N LEU A 23 3.03 6.08 -12.97
CA LEU A 23 2.09 5.76 -11.91
C LEU A 23 1.73 6.98 -11.05
N LEU A 24 2.72 7.78 -10.67
CA LEU A 24 2.54 8.94 -9.79
C LEU A 24 1.56 9.95 -10.39
N ASP A 25 1.61 10.20 -11.69
CA ASP A 25 0.69 11.13 -12.37
C ASP A 25 -0.77 10.68 -12.26
N VAL A 26 -1.03 9.38 -12.42
CA VAL A 26 -2.37 8.81 -12.29
C VAL A 26 -2.85 8.90 -10.84
N ILE A 27 -2.02 8.54 -9.87
CA ILE A 27 -2.38 8.64 -8.44
C ILE A 27 -2.70 10.09 -8.07
N CYS A 28 -1.81 11.02 -8.39
CA CYS A 28 -1.95 12.42 -7.98
C CYS A 28 -3.17 13.08 -8.62
N SER A 29 -3.36 12.89 -9.93
CA SER A 29 -4.53 13.43 -10.63
C SER A 29 -5.84 12.82 -10.12
N THR A 30 -5.85 11.55 -9.72
CA THR A 30 -7.04 10.87 -9.18
C THR A 30 -7.41 11.39 -7.79
N ILE A 31 -6.46 11.48 -6.87
CA ILE A 31 -6.70 12.04 -5.53
C ILE A 31 -7.16 13.49 -5.64
N LYS A 32 -6.52 14.27 -6.52
CA LYS A 32 -6.88 15.67 -6.76
C LYS A 32 -8.34 15.81 -7.16
N LYS A 33 -8.88 14.96 -8.05
CA LYS A 33 -10.30 14.98 -8.45
C LYS A 33 -11.29 14.86 -7.28
N LEU A 34 -10.89 14.23 -6.17
CA LEU A 34 -11.73 14.05 -4.99
C LEU A 34 -11.63 15.22 -3.99
N LEU A 35 -10.74 16.19 -4.22
CA LEU A 35 -10.59 17.34 -3.33
C LEU A 35 -11.82 18.28 -3.37
N PRO A 36 -12.16 18.96 -2.26
CA PRO A 36 -13.41 19.72 -2.12
C PRO A 36 -13.65 20.88 -3.09
N LYS A 37 -12.64 21.41 -3.80
CA LYS A 37 -12.83 22.50 -4.79
C LYS A 37 -13.26 21.99 -6.14
N ASN A 38 -13.16 20.69 -6.40
CA ASN A 38 -13.61 20.09 -7.65
C ASN A 38 -15.12 19.81 -7.63
N ASN A 39 -15.90 20.68 -6.96
CA ASN A 39 -17.34 20.62 -6.83
C ASN A 39 -18.03 20.83 -8.18
N ASP A 40 -18.03 19.80 -9.01
CA ASP A 40 -19.20 19.52 -9.82
C ASP A 40 -20.34 19.27 -8.84
N ILE A 41 -21.30 20.21 -8.78
CA ILE A 41 -22.46 20.19 -7.87
C ILE A 41 -23.31 18.91 -8.06
N ASN A 42 -23.08 18.18 -9.16
CA ASN A 42 -23.72 16.90 -9.49
C ASN A 42 -22.88 15.66 -9.15
N ASN A 43 -21.63 15.79 -8.71
CA ASN A 43 -20.73 14.67 -8.41
C ASN A 43 -20.70 14.36 -6.90
N LYS A 44 -21.38 13.29 -6.49
CA LYS A 44 -21.30 12.66 -5.15
C LYS A 44 -19.93 12.04 -4.82
N LYS A 45 -18.85 12.44 -5.50
CA LYS A 45 -17.52 11.80 -5.48
C LYS A 45 -16.46 12.79 -4.96
N SER A 46 -16.67 13.37 -3.79
CA SER A 46 -15.65 14.16 -3.08
C SER A 46 -15.44 13.59 -1.67
N PHE A 47 -14.28 13.88 -1.07
CA PHE A 47 -14.02 13.46 0.30
C PHE A 47 -14.98 14.15 1.28
N ASP A 48 -15.51 13.38 2.24
CA ASP A 48 -16.33 13.92 3.34
C ASP A 48 -15.54 14.97 4.15
N SER A 49 -16.26 15.94 4.70
CA SER A 49 -15.81 17.01 5.58
C SER A 49 -14.90 16.56 6.74
N ARG A 50 -15.09 15.32 7.23
CA ARG A 50 -14.31 14.77 8.34
C ARG A 50 -13.10 13.95 7.89
N THR A 51 -12.94 13.70 6.59
CA THR A 51 -11.89 12.81 6.07
C THR A 51 -10.50 13.35 6.43
N LEU A 52 -9.68 12.48 7.02
CA LEU A 52 -8.26 12.74 7.24
C LEU A 52 -7.42 12.07 6.14
N ILE A 53 -6.42 12.79 5.64
CA ILE A 53 -5.49 12.30 4.63
C ILE A 53 -4.06 12.50 5.10
N GLY A 54 -3.22 11.52 4.82
CA GLY A 54 -1.76 11.65 4.84
C GLY A 54 -1.15 11.11 3.56
N ILE A 55 0.02 11.66 3.19
CA ILE A 55 0.80 11.19 2.04
C ILE A 55 2.20 10.88 2.55
N MET A 56 2.69 9.70 2.17
CA MET A 56 4.05 9.23 2.41
C MET A 56 4.58 8.63 1.11
N THR A 57 5.86 8.85 0.82
CA THR A 57 6.53 8.19 -0.30
C THR A 57 7.72 7.37 0.18
N PHE A 58 8.12 6.35 -0.56
CA PHE A 58 9.27 5.54 -0.20
C PHE A 58 10.04 5.03 -1.42
N ASP A 59 11.35 4.90 -1.25
CA ASP A 59 12.26 4.17 -2.13
C ASP A 59 13.25 3.37 -1.25
N SER A 60 14.53 3.74 -1.22
CA SER A 60 15.48 3.32 -0.20
C SER A 60 15.28 3.98 1.16
N THR A 61 14.58 5.13 1.18
CA THR A 61 14.29 5.90 2.40
C THR A 61 12.80 6.22 2.50
N ILE A 62 12.33 6.63 3.67
CA ILE A 62 10.92 6.98 3.91
C ILE A 62 10.78 8.50 3.91
N HIS A 63 9.75 9.02 3.24
CA HIS A 63 9.52 10.45 3.10
C HIS A 63 8.14 10.82 3.62
N PHE A 64 8.12 11.76 4.55
CA PHE A 64 6.91 12.32 5.14
C PHE A 64 6.70 13.73 4.63
N TYR A 65 5.43 14.11 4.42
CA TYR A 65 5.07 15.44 3.95
C TYR A 65 4.30 16.17 5.04
N ASN A 66 4.78 17.35 5.43
CA ASN A 66 4.05 18.26 6.31
C ASN A 66 2.90 18.89 5.54
N LEU A 67 1.67 18.57 5.94
CA LEU A 67 0.44 19.05 5.29
C LEU A 67 -0.27 20.11 6.14
N ASN A 68 0.42 20.77 7.08
CA ASN A 68 -0.15 21.81 7.90
C ASN A 68 -0.71 22.97 7.04
N PRO A 69 -1.99 23.35 7.21
CA PRO A 69 -2.65 24.35 6.36
C PRO A 69 -2.06 25.76 6.48
N ASN A 70 -1.30 26.04 7.55
CA ASN A 70 -0.66 27.34 7.77
C ASN A 70 0.65 27.51 6.98
N LEU A 71 1.15 26.44 6.36
CA LEU A 71 2.36 26.50 5.55
C LEU A 71 2.06 27.05 4.15
N LYS A 72 2.93 27.93 3.66
CA LYS A 72 2.86 28.44 2.28
C LYS A 72 3.27 27.39 1.24
N GLN A 73 4.11 26.45 1.64
CA GLN A 73 4.63 25.36 0.82
C GLN A 73 4.79 24.11 1.68
N ASN A 74 4.56 22.94 1.09
CA ASN A 74 4.82 21.66 1.75
C ASN A 74 6.30 21.51 2.14
N GLN A 75 6.54 20.75 3.20
CA GLN A 75 7.89 20.37 3.63
C GLN A 75 8.01 18.86 3.56
N MET A 76 9.03 18.36 2.87
CA MET A 76 9.37 16.94 2.88
C MET A 76 10.43 16.69 3.94
N MET A 77 10.22 15.67 4.78
CA MET A 77 11.21 15.18 5.73
C MET A 77 11.58 13.76 5.36
N VAL A 78 12.88 13.54 5.25
CA VAL A 78 13.46 12.26 4.86
C VAL A 78 13.90 11.52 6.12
N VAL A 79 13.46 10.28 6.28
CA VAL A 79 13.93 9.35 7.29
C VAL A 79 14.78 8.30 6.58
N PRO A 80 16.12 8.48 6.57
CA PRO A 80 17.02 7.60 5.85
C PRO A 80 17.37 6.34 6.64
N ASP A 81 17.31 6.39 7.97
CA ASP A 81 17.53 5.23 8.82
C ASP A 81 16.26 4.39 8.89
N ILE A 82 16.24 3.31 8.12
CA ILE A 82 15.11 2.37 8.10
C ILE A 82 15.17 1.36 9.25
N GLN A 83 16.27 1.28 10.00
CA GLN A 83 16.40 0.37 11.15
C GLN A 83 15.77 0.97 12.41
N ASP A 84 15.91 2.29 12.61
CA ASP A 84 15.29 3.02 13.72
C ASP A 84 14.28 4.07 13.22
N ILE A 85 13.10 3.58 12.82
CA ILE A 85 12.04 4.41 12.25
C ILE A 85 11.39 5.26 13.35
N PHE A 86 11.34 6.57 13.13
CA PHE A 86 10.56 7.49 13.95
C PHE A 86 9.60 8.32 13.10
N ILE A 87 8.59 8.92 13.75
CA ILE A 87 7.64 9.82 13.12
C ILE A 87 8.11 11.26 13.34
N PRO A 88 8.63 11.96 12.31
CA PRO A 88 9.21 13.29 12.47
C PRO A 88 8.16 14.37 12.80
N LEU A 89 6.89 14.18 12.45
CA LEU A 89 5.77 15.08 12.76
C LEU A 89 4.60 14.29 13.37
N PRO A 90 4.44 14.25 14.70
CA PRO A 90 3.38 13.47 15.32
C PRO A 90 1.95 13.92 15.00
N GLU A 91 1.74 15.19 14.63
CA GLU A 91 0.40 15.79 14.45
C GLU A 91 0.10 16.20 13.00
N ASP A 92 1.10 16.66 12.24
CA ASP A 92 0.89 17.29 10.92
C ASP A 92 1.04 16.33 9.71
N ILE A 93 1.04 15.01 9.95
CA ILE A 93 1.05 14.00 8.86
C ILE A 93 -0.36 13.64 8.40
N LEU A 94 -1.30 13.52 9.34
CA LEU A 94 -2.70 13.24 9.05
C LEU A 94 -3.51 14.51 9.28
N VAL A 95 -3.98 15.11 8.20
CA VAL A 95 -4.68 16.39 8.25
C VAL A 95 -6.08 16.27 7.68
N ASN A 96 -6.97 17.17 8.10
CA ASN A 96 -8.29 17.26 7.50
C ASN A 96 -8.17 17.76 6.05
N VAL A 97 -8.78 17.02 5.11
CA VAL A 97 -8.66 17.30 3.66
C VAL A 97 -9.29 18.64 3.24
N HIS A 98 -10.35 19.09 3.94
CA HIS A 98 -10.99 20.38 3.65
C HIS A 98 -10.15 21.54 4.16
N GLU A 99 -9.63 21.44 5.38
CA GLU A 99 -8.78 22.47 5.99
C GLU A 99 -7.44 22.61 5.25
N SER A 100 -6.84 21.48 4.87
CA SER A 100 -5.50 21.42 4.26
C SER A 100 -5.53 21.30 2.74
N GLN A 101 -6.65 21.65 2.13
CA GLN A 101 -6.86 21.40 0.71
C GLN A 101 -5.79 22.03 -0.18
N ASN A 102 -5.43 23.29 0.06
CA ASN A 102 -4.49 24.03 -0.78
C ASN A 102 -3.10 23.39 -0.81
N ILE A 103 -2.61 22.97 0.36
CA ILE A 103 -1.28 22.39 0.48
C ILE A 103 -1.23 20.97 -0.07
N ILE A 104 -2.31 20.20 0.10
CA ILE A 104 -2.46 18.88 -0.53
C ILE A 104 -2.49 19.03 -2.06
N ASP A 105 -3.29 19.95 -2.60
CA ASP A 105 -3.40 20.21 -4.04
C ASP A 105 -2.03 20.57 -4.65
N ASN A 106 -1.31 21.48 -4.00
CA ASN A 106 0.04 21.89 -4.39
C ASN A 106 1.05 20.73 -4.30
N LEU A 107 0.96 19.88 -3.28
CA LEU A 107 1.81 18.68 -3.20
C LEU A 107 1.53 17.74 -4.36
N LEU A 108 0.27 17.44 -4.65
CA LEU A 108 -0.11 16.50 -5.71
C LEU A 108 0.33 16.99 -7.11
N ASP A 109 0.32 18.30 -7.36
CA ASP A 109 0.83 18.87 -8.62
C ASP A 109 2.35 18.70 -8.77
N ASN A 110 3.09 18.79 -7.67
CA ASN A 110 4.55 18.78 -7.69
C ASN A 110 5.16 17.39 -7.48
N LEU A 111 4.43 16.45 -6.88
CA LEU A 111 4.95 15.14 -6.48
C LEU A 111 5.56 14.35 -7.66
N PRO A 112 4.91 14.23 -8.84
CA PRO A 112 5.51 13.53 -9.98
C PRO A 112 6.80 14.22 -10.47
N THR A 113 6.80 15.56 -10.51
CA THR A 113 7.97 16.35 -10.94
C THR A 113 9.13 16.22 -9.97
N MET A 114 8.86 16.18 -8.66
CA MET A 114 9.87 16.03 -7.61
C MET A 114 10.64 14.71 -7.75
N TRP A 115 9.94 13.63 -8.07
CA TRP A 115 10.52 12.29 -8.20
C TRP A 115 10.96 11.91 -9.62
N ARG A 116 10.66 12.73 -10.64
CA ARG A 116 10.88 12.44 -12.06
C ARG A 116 12.26 11.91 -12.41
N ASN A 117 13.30 12.39 -11.72
CA ASN A 117 14.69 12.03 -11.98
C ASN A 117 15.24 11.00 -10.99
N ASN A 118 14.40 10.40 -10.15
CA ASN A 118 14.83 9.40 -9.19
C ASN A 118 15.31 8.13 -9.90
N LYS A 119 16.47 7.63 -9.48
CA LYS A 119 17.12 6.45 -10.06
C LYS A 119 17.29 5.32 -9.05
N ILE A 120 16.78 5.49 -7.83
CA ILE A 120 16.88 4.49 -6.78
C ILE A 120 15.99 3.29 -7.14
N SER A 121 16.61 2.11 -7.19
CA SER A 121 15.92 0.82 -7.40
C SER A 121 15.55 0.12 -6.08
N ASP A 122 16.21 0.49 -4.99
CA ASP A 122 15.96 -0.11 -3.69
C ASP A 122 14.61 0.32 -3.14
N CYS A 123 13.94 -0.62 -2.46
CA CYS A 123 12.56 -0.54 -2.04
C CYS A 123 12.44 -1.03 -0.59
N CYS A 124 12.25 -0.10 0.34
CA CYS A 124 12.07 -0.34 1.77
C CYS A 124 10.59 -0.42 2.17
N ALA A 125 9.72 -0.99 1.33
CA ALA A 125 8.26 -0.97 1.51
C ALA A 125 7.82 -1.53 2.88
N GLY A 126 8.51 -2.53 3.42
CA GLY A 126 8.22 -3.09 4.73
C GLY A 126 8.40 -2.09 5.87
N ASN A 127 9.49 -1.33 5.84
CA ASN A 127 9.76 -0.24 6.79
C ASN A 127 8.76 0.90 6.59
N ALA A 128 8.43 1.23 5.34
CA ALA A 128 7.40 2.22 5.02
C ALA A 128 6.01 1.81 5.58
N LEU A 129 5.66 0.52 5.55
CA LEU A 129 4.46 -0.03 6.19
C LEU A 129 4.51 0.08 7.71
N LYS A 130 5.66 -0.18 8.35
CA LYS A 130 5.84 0.02 9.79
C LYS A 130 5.68 1.49 10.19
N ALA A 131 6.26 2.40 9.42
CA ALA A 131 6.08 3.84 9.58
C ALA A 131 4.60 4.26 9.46
N ALA A 132 3.91 3.78 8.42
CA ALA A 132 2.49 4.04 8.20
C ALA A 132 1.63 3.50 9.35
N TYR A 133 1.96 2.32 9.89
CA TYR A 133 1.36 1.78 11.10
C TYR A 133 1.53 2.74 12.29
N MET A 134 2.74 3.26 12.54
CA MET A 134 2.99 4.19 13.64
C MET A 134 2.16 5.48 13.53
N VAL A 135 1.97 5.99 12.30
CA VAL A 135 1.11 7.15 12.01
C VAL A 135 -0.36 6.85 12.33
N LEU A 136 -0.88 5.69 11.91
CA LEU A 136 -2.29 5.36 12.04
C LEU A 136 -2.68 4.75 13.40
N LYS A 137 -1.74 4.21 14.17
CA LYS A 137 -1.97 3.42 15.40
C LYS A 137 -2.95 4.07 16.39
N LYS A 138 -3.01 5.40 16.47
CA LYS A 138 -3.87 6.15 17.41
C LYS A 138 -5.34 6.25 16.96
N ILE A 139 -5.60 6.25 15.66
CA ILE A 139 -6.92 6.54 15.07
C ILE A 139 -7.50 5.33 14.35
N GLY A 140 -6.65 4.48 13.76
CA GLY A 140 -7.04 3.52 12.74
C GLY A 140 -7.13 4.18 11.37
N GLY A 141 -7.55 3.42 10.36
CA GLY A 141 -7.66 3.93 8.99
C GLY A 141 -7.27 2.91 7.94
N LYS A 142 -7.09 3.39 6.72
CA LYS A 142 -6.70 2.55 5.58
C LYS A 142 -5.42 3.06 4.95
N ILE A 143 -4.47 2.16 4.78
CA ILE A 143 -3.25 2.39 3.99
C ILE A 143 -3.58 2.02 2.54
N LEU A 144 -3.36 2.96 1.61
CA LEU A 144 -3.33 2.65 0.18
C LEU A 144 -1.87 2.52 -0.23
N LEU A 145 -1.40 1.28 -0.33
CA LEU A 145 -0.04 0.95 -0.74
C LEU A 145 0.03 0.84 -2.27
N PHE A 146 0.81 1.71 -2.90
CA PHE A 146 1.15 1.60 -4.31
C PHE A 146 2.55 1.04 -4.43
N LEU A 147 2.70 -0.10 -5.10
CA LEU A 147 3.95 -0.86 -5.14
C LEU A 147 4.25 -1.33 -6.56
N SER A 148 5.38 -0.85 -7.10
CA SER A 148 5.89 -1.24 -8.42
C SER A 148 7.15 -2.09 -8.33
N SER A 149 8.00 -1.83 -7.34
CA SER A 149 9.27 -2.55 -7.12
C SER A 149 9.18 -3.57 -5.98
N VAL A 150 9.92 -4.67 -6.11
CA VAL A 150 10.00 -5.71 -5.08
C VAL A 150 10.63 -5.12 -3.83
N PRO A 151 10.01 -5.27 -2.64
CA PRO A 151 10.66 -4.90 -1.38
C PRO A 151 11.96 -5.69 -1.22
N ASN A 152 13.12 -5.03 -1.29
CA ASN A 152 14.42 -5.71 -1.39
C ASN A 152 15.41 -5.33 -0.28
N ILE A 153 15.10 -4.31 0.51
CA ILE A 153 15.91 -3.87 1.66
C ILE A 153 15.04 -3.66 2.90
N GLY A 154 15.71 -3.70 4.06
CA GLY A 154 15.06 -3.48 5.37
C GLY A 154 14.27 -4.70 5.84
N ASP A 155 13.12 -4.45 6.44
CA ASP A 155 12.22 -5.48 6.95
C ASP A 155 11.20 -5.91 5.88
N LEU A 156 10.64 -7.11 6.05
CA LEU A 156 9.62 -7.67 5.14
C LEU A 156 10.09 -7.71 3.67
N THR A 157 11.40 -7.96 3.46
CA THR A 157 11.93 -8.16 2.10
C THR A 157 11.29 -9.36 1.43
N VAL A 158 11.06 -9.26 0.13
CA VAL A 158 10.49 -10.31 -0.68
C VAL A 158 11.55 -10.87 -1.62
N ASN A 159 11.76 -12.18 -1.55
CA ASN A 159 12.73 -12.86 -2.40
C ASN A 159 12.02 -13.50 -3.60
N LEU A 160 12.28 -12.99 -4.80
CA LEU A 160 11.76 -13.58 -6.04
C LEU A 160 12.35 -14.96 -6.34
N ASN A 161 13.58 -15.20 -5.90
CA ASN A 161 14.23 -16.49 -5.99
C ASN A 161 13.83 -17.31 -4.77
N ARG A 162 12.66 -17.95 -4.84
CA ARG A 162 12.25 -18.96 -3.88
C ARG A 162 13.16 -20.19 -4.00
N GLU A 163 14.41 -20.05 -3.53
CA GLU A 163 15.26 -21.20 -3.29
C GLU A 163 14.50 -22.11 -2.33
N THR A 164 14.42 -23.38 -2.70
CA THR A 164 13.65 -24.44 -2.05
C THR A 164 14.29 -24.82 -0.69
N LYS A 165 14.53 -23.83 0.17
CA LYS A 165 14.99 -24.01 1.54
C LYS A 165 13.76 -24.12 2.42
N GLU A 166 13.14 -25.30 2.35
CA GLU A 166 12.72 -26.10 3.49
C GLU A 166 11.75 -27.18 3.01
N LYS A 167 11.89 -28.36 3.61
CA LYS A 167 11.13 -29.57 3.29
C LYS A 167 9.64 -29.28 3.46
N SER A 168 8.93 -29.09 2.35
CA SER A 168 7.50 -28.85 2.34
C SER A 168 6.76 -29.96 3.11
N LYS A 169 5.90 -29.58 4.06
CA LYS A 169 4.99 -30.50 4.79
C LYS A 169 4.13 -31.36 3.84
N TYR A 170 3.96 -30.90 2.60
CA TYR A 170 3.20 -31.58 1.54
C TYR A 170 3.99 -32.69 0.83
N LYS A 171 5.32 -32.75 1.00
CA LYS A 171 6.17 -33.81 0.42
C LYS A 171 5.80 -35.21 0.94
N ASN A 172 5.09 -35.30 2.07
CA ASN A 172 4.68 -36.56 2.69
C ASN A 172 3.27 -37.04 2.32
N ILE A 173 2.44 -36.22 1.66
CA ILE A 173 1.05 -36.62 1.31
C ILE A 173 0.98 -37.29 -0.06
N TYR A 174 1.85 -36.89 -1.00
CA TYR A 174 1.85 -37.40 -2.37
C TYR A 174 3.03 -38.33 -2.71
N ASN A 175 3.99 -38.55 -1.80
CA ASN A 175 5.01 -39.58 -1.95
C ASN A 175 4.51 -40.96 -1.48
N SER A 176 3.34 -41.37 -1.95
CA SER A 176 2.98 -42.78 -1.92
C SER A 176 3.55 -43.44 -3.17
N TYR A 177 4.65 -44.17 -2.98
CA TYR A 177 5.18 -45.22 -3.85
C TYR A 177 5.43 -44.87 -5.33
N ASN A 178 6.67 -44.46 -5.64
CA ASN A 178 7.37 -44.97 -6.83
C ASN A 178 8.89 -44.68 -6.74
N PRO A 179 9.75 -45.70 -6.52
CA PRO A 179 11.19 -45.53 -6.58
C PRO A 179 11.60 -45.57 -8.06
N GLY A 180 11.51 -44.43 -8.76
CA GLY A 180 11.95 -44.40 -10.16
C GLY A 180 11.72 -43.11 -10.95
N ASN A 181 10.79 -42.23 -10.55
CA ASN A 181 10.48 -41.03 -11.35
C ASN A 181 10.79 -39.74 -10.57
N ASN A 182 11.89 -39.09 -10.96
CA ASN A 182 12.27 -37.72 -10.54
C ASN A 182 11.36 -36.63 -11.14
N THR A 183 10.09 -36.91 -11.35
CA THR A 183 9.09 -35.91 -11.74
C THR A 183 8.42 -35.42 -10.46
N VAL A 184 8.97 -34.37 -9.86
CA VAL A 184 8.26 -33.62 -8.82
C VAL A 184 6.90 -33.26 -9.41
N ASP A 185 5.83 -33.75 -8.77
CA ASP A 185 4.46 -33.60 -9.26
C ASP A 185 4.17 -32.11 -9.48
N THR A 186 3.98 -31.68 -10.73
CA THR A 186 3.87 -30.27 -11.13
C THR A 186 2.82 -29.52 -10.30
N LYS A 187 1.77 -30.23 -9.87
CA LYS A 187 0.71 -29.71 -8.99
C LYS A 187 1.21 -29.34 -7.59
N LEU A 188 2.11 -30.11 -7.00
CA LEU A 188 2.69 -29.78 -5.68
C LEU A 188 3.51 -28.48 -5.75
N ARG A 189 4.27 -28.33 -6.83
CA ARG A 189 5.08 -27.13 -7.07
C ARG A 189 4.22 -25.89 -7.32
N GLU A 190 3.09 -26.04 -8.01
CA GLU A 190 2.11 -24.95 -8.19
C GLU A 190 1.52 -24.49 -6.85
N VAL A 191 1.12 -25.43 -5.98
CA VAL A 191 0.60 -25.10 -4.64
C VAL A 191 1.67 -24.40 -3.79
N GLU A 192 2.92 -24.86 -3.83
CA GLU A 192 4.04 -24.20 -3.15
C GLU A 192 4.25 -22.75 -3.63
N LEU A 193 4.06 -22.48 -4.93
CA LEU A 193 4.12 -21.13 -5.49
C LEU A 193 2.97 -20.22 -5.02
N LEU A 194 1.84 -20.79 -4.61
CA LEU A 194 0.71 -20.05 -4.06
C LEU A 194 0.82 -19.81 -2.55
N THR A 195 1.72 -20.53 -1.87
CA THR A 195 1.98 -20.30 -0.44
C THR A 195 2.95 -19.14 -0.21
N PRO A 196 2.69 -18.26 0.79
CA PRO A 196 3.63 -17.22 1.19
C PRO A 196 5.00 -17.81 1.52
N TYR A 197 6.08 -17.13 1.15
CA TYR A 197 7.44 -17.59 1.46
C TYR A 197 7.73 -17.60 2.97
N HIS A 198 7.18 -16.64 3.71
CA HIS A 198 7.26 -16.55 5.16
C HIS A 198 6.00 -15.89 5.75
N ASN A 199 5.79 -16.02 7.06
CA ASN A 199 4.59 -15.52 7.73
C ASN A 199 4.63 -14.04 8.15
N LEU A 200 5.74 -13.32 7.92
CA LEU A 200 5.93 -11.97 8.45
C LEU A 200 4.83 -10.98 8.03
N TYR A 201 4.31 -11.06 6.79
CA TYR A 201 3.20 -10.22 6.34
C TYR A 201 1.87 -10.58 7.02
N ALA A 202 1.65 -11.86 7.35
CA ALA A 202 0.48 -12.29 8.11
C ALA A 202 0.55 -11.83 9.58
N GLU A 203 1.74 -11.88 10.19
CA GLU A 203 2.00 -11.34 11.53
C GLU A 203 1.80 -9.82 11.57
N LEU A 204 2.29 -9.09 10.56
CA LEU A 204 2.00 -7.66 10.43
C LEU A 204 0.50 -7.41 10.36
N ALA A 205 -0.25 -8.19 9.59
CA ALA A 205 -1.70 -8.06 9.49
C ALA A 205 -2.40 -8.23 10.86
N GLN A 206 -1.98 -9.23 11.65
CA GLN A 206 -2.51 -9.44 13.00
C GLN A 206 -2.19 -8.28 13.94
N ASN A 207 -1.02 -7.64 13.77
CA ASN A 207 -0.64 -6.49 14.57
C ASN A 207 -1.45 -5.25 14.21
N ILE A 208 -1.61 -4.92 12.92
CA ILE A 208 -2.29 -3.68 12.49
C ILE A 208 -3.82 -3.74 12.67
N THR A 209 -4.42 -4.92 12.57
CA THR A 209 -5.88 -5.10 12.75
C THR A 209 -6.34 -4.82 14.18
N GLN A 210 -5.48 -5.03 15.18
CA GLN A 210 -5.76 -4.64 16.57
C GLN A 210 -5.99 -3.12 16.71
N TYR A 211 -5.44 -2.34 15.78
CA TYR A 211 -5.56 -0.88 15.74
C TYR A 211 -6.51 -0.39 14.65
N GLN A 212 -7.37 -1.27 14.12
CA GLN A 212 -8.38 -0.93 13.13
C GLN A 212 -7.76 -0.35 11.84
N ILE A 213 -6.62 -0.90 11.44
CA ILE A 213 -5.91 -0.53 10.21
C ILE A 213 -6.09 -1.61 9.15
N ALA A 214 -6.53 -1.20 7.97
CA ALA A 214 -6.62 -2.04 6.77
C ALA A 214 -5.56 -1.60 5.73
N VAL A 215 -5.16 -2.51 4.83
CA VAL A 215 -4.22 -2.19 3.75
C VAL A 215 -4.80 -2.62 2.42
N ASP A 216 -5.02 -1.66 1.53
CA ASP A 216 -5.29 -1.92 0.11
C ASP A 216 -3.97 -1.86 -0.66
N LEU A 217 -3.76 -2.79 -1.60
CA LEU A 217 -2.56 -2.86 -2.42
C LEU A 217 -2.90 -2.63 -3.89
N PHE A 218 -2.32 -1.58 -4.46
CA PHE A 218 -2.25 -1.32 -5.90
C PHE A 218 -0.88 -1.78 -6.40
N ALA A 219 -0.83 -3.02 -6.88
CA ALA A 219 0.38 -3.67 -7.37
C ALA A 219 0.56 -3.42 -8.87
N THR A 220 1.59 -2.66 -9.23
CA THR A 220 1.91 -2.22 -10.60
C THR A 220 3.30 -2.65 -11.05
N PRO A 221 3.68 -3.94 -10.95
CA PRO A 221 5.04 -4.34 -11.29
C PRO A 221 5.32 -4.37 -12.78
N LEU A 222 6.59 -4.14 -13.11
CA LEU A 222 7.10 -4.41 -14.45
C LEU A 222 7.32 -5.90 -14.71
N GLN A 223 7.64 -6.68 -13.67
CA GLN A 223 7.89 -8.13 -13.77
C GLN A 223 7.06 -8.93 -12.75
N ASN A 224 7.55 -9.06 -11.51
CA ASN A 224 6.91 -9.85 -10.46
C ASN A 224 7.20 -9.22 -9.09
N LEU A 225 6.23 -9.30 -8.15
CA LEU A 225 6.36 -8.86 -6.76
C LEU A 225 6.30 -10.02 -5.76
N ASP A 226 6.12 -11.26 -6.23
CA ASP A 226 5.68 -12.38 -5.41
C ASP A 226 4.49 -12.01 -4.51
N LEU A 227 3.34 -11.75 -5.16
CA LEU A 227 2.11 -11.38 -4.47
C LEU A 227 1.67 -12.44 -3.45
N SER A 228 2.04 -13.71 -3.60
CA SER A 228 1.69 -14.74 -2.62
C SER A 228 2.28 -14.44 -1.24
N THR A 229 3.46 -13.82 -1.19
CA THR A 229 4.14 -13.45 0.06
C THR A 229 3.52 -12.22 0.70
N ILE A 230 3.09 -11.23 -0.09
CA ILE A 230 2.52 -9.95 0.39
C ILE A 230 1.02 -10.06 0.69
N TYR A 231 0.27 -10.83 -0.11
CA TYR A 231 -1.20 -10.92 -0.06
C TYR A 231 -1.80 -11.26 1.31
N PRO A 232 -1.19 -12.08 2.19
CA PRO A 232 -1.70 -12.29 3.54
C PRO A 232 -1.93 -11.01 4.33
N LEU A 233 -1.11 -9.96 4.13
CA LEU A 233 -1.32 -8.64 4.74
C LEU A 233 -2.66 -8.05 4.35
N ILE A 234 -2.94 -8.05 3.04
CA ILE A 234 -4.11 -7.44 2.44
C ILE A 234 -5.37 -8.20 2.86
N LYS A 235 -5.34 -9.53 2.69
CA LYS A 235 -6.45 -10.41 3.02
C LYS A 235 -6.82 -10.35 4.50
N ASN A 236 -5.83 -10.48 5.40
CA ASN A 236 -6.09 -10.59 6.83
C ASN A 236 -6.42 -9.23 7.47
N SER A 237 -6.04 -8.11 6.83
CA SER A 237 -6.42 -6.76 7.27
C SER A 237 -7.76 -6.27 6.73
N GLY A 238 -8.46 -7.09 5.91
CA GLY A 238 -9.76 -6.74 5.32
C GLY A 238 -9.66 -5.75 4.15
N GLY A 239 -8.48 -5.62 3.54
CA GLY A 239 -8.26 -4.77 2.38
C GLY A 239 -8.45 -5.49 1.04
N SER A 240 -8.14 -4.78 -0.04
CA SER A 240 -8.31 -5.21 -1.44
C SER A 240 -7.00 -5.20 -2.22
N LEU A 241 -6.84 -6.16 -3.14
CA LEU A 241 -5.71 -6.25 -4.05
C LEU A 241 -6.15 -5.82 -5.46
N TYR A 242 -5.50 -4.81 -6.00
CA TYR A 242 -5.61 -4.36 -7.38
C TYR A 242 -4.31 -4.68 -8.09
N TYR A 243 -4.36 -5.51 -9.13
CA TYR A 243 -3.16 -6.01 -9.81
C TYR A 243 -3.14 -5.59 -11.28
N TYR A 244 -2.02 -4.97 -11.67
CA TYR A 244 -1.74 -4.49 -13.03
C TYR A 244 -0.41 -5.10 -13.50
N PRO A 245 -0.43 -6.29 -14.12
CA PRO A 245 0.78 -6.96 -14.57
C PRO A 245 1.47 -6.16 -15.68
N GLN A 246 2.81 -6.10 -15.66
CA GLN A 246 3.61 -5.37 -16.65
C GLN A 246 3.09 -3.94 -16.86
N PHE A 247 2.95 -3.21 -15.75
CA PHE A 247 2.22 -1.95 -15.75
C PHE A 247 2.78 -0.96 -16.79
N ASN A 248 1.87 -0.44 -17.59
CA ASN A 248 2.10 0.59 -18.59
C ASN A 248 0.95 1.60 -18.50
N VAL A 249 1.28 2.87 -18.24
CA VAL A 249 0.27 3.93 -18.09
C VAL A 249 -0.63 4.06 -19.32
N HIS A 250 -0.12 3.87 -20.53
CA HIS A 250 -0.94 3.98 -21.74
C HIS A 250 -2.05 2.94 -21.81
N GLN A 251 -1.85 1.78 -21.18
CA GLN A 251 -2.84 0.69 -21.14
C GLN A 251 -3.73 0.77 -19.89
N TYR A 252 -3.15 1.06 -18.73
CA TYR A 252 -3.83 0.92 -17.44
C TYR A 252 -4.32 2.24 -16.82
N ASN A 253 -4.03 3.40 -17.41
CA ASN A 253 -4.41 4.71 -16.86
C ASN A 253 -5.88 4.79 -16.45
N GLU A 254 -6.81 4.48 -17.37
CA GLU A 254 -8.25 4.54 -17.10
C GLU A 254 -8.67 3.54 -16.03
N LYS A 255 -8.18 2.29 -16.12
CA LYS A 255 -8.53 1.23 -15.17
C LYS A 255 -8.06 1.59 -13.75
N LEU A 256 -6.80 1.99 -13.60
CA LEU A 256 -6.21 2.37 -12.32
C LEU A 256 -6.96 3.56 -11.72
N ARG A 257 -7.28 4.57 -12.54
CA ARG A 257 -8.03 5.74 -12.10
C ARG A 257 -9.41 5.35 -11.56
N GLU A 258 -10.19 4.57 -12.31
CA GLU A 258 -11.54 4.20 -11.89
C GLU A 258 -11.53 3.26 -10.67
N GLU A 259 -10.58 2.33 -10.57
CA GLU A 259 -10.45 1.45 -9.40
C GLU A 259 -9.98 2.22 -8.15
N LEU A 260 -9.10 3.21 -8.30
CA LEU A 260 -8.69 4.08 -7.20
C LEU A 260 -9.83 5.01 -6.76
N LEU A 261 -10.59 5.60 -7.71
CA LEU A 261 -11.80 6.36 -7.40
C LEU A 261 -12.81 5.47 -6.67
N PHE A 262 -13.02 4.25 -7.13
CA PHE A 262 -13.90 3.29 -6.47
C PHE A 262 -13.44 3.02 -5.04
N ALA A 263 -12.16 2.70 -4.83
CA ALA A 263 -11.60 2.41 -3.50
C ALA A 263 -11.76 3.57 -2.51
N LEU A 264 -11.69 4.82 -2.99
CA LEU A 264 -11.78 6.04 -2.16
C LEU A 264 -13.22 6.52 -1.91
N THR A 265 -14.16 6.20 -2.81
CA THR A 265 -15.55 6.66 -2.74
C THR A 265 -16.55 5.59 -2.29
N THR A 266 -16.14 4.32 -2.25
CA THR A 266 -17.00 3.24 -1.77
C THR A 266 -17.32 3.41 -0.29
N GLU A 267 -18.55 3.10 0.11
CA GLU A 267 -18.95 3.10 1.50
C GLU A 267 -18.15 2.06 2.29
N ILE A 268 -17.43 2.51 3.32
CA ILE A 268 -16.58 1.67 4.16
C ILE A 268 -17.09 1.75 5.60
N ALA A 269 -17.33 0.58 6.19
CA ALA A 269 -17.59 0.43 7.62
C ALA A 269 -16.28 0.19 8.37
N TRP A 270 -15.89 1.15 9.20
CA TRP A 270 -14.71 1.08 10.05
C TRP A 270 -15.01 0.34 11.37
N GLU A 271 -13.99 -0.28 11.97
CA GLU A 271 -14.10 -0.99 13.26
C GLU A 271 -15.18 -2.10 13.27
N SER A 272 -15.43 -2.72 12.12
CA SER A 272 -16.54 -3.67 11.96
C SER A 272 -16.22 -5.06 12.53
N VAL A 273 -17.23 -5.67 13.18
CA VAL A 273 -17.17 -7.04 13.68
C VAL A 273 -18.41 -7.79 13.24
N MET A 274 -18.22 -8.91 12.53
CA MET A 274 -19.31 -9.78 12.09
C MET A 274 -19.44 -10.99 13.03
N ARG A 275 -20.65 -11.24 13.54
CA ARG A 275 -20.96 -12.43 14.36
C ARG A 275 -22.23 -13.11 13.85
N ILE A 276 -22.09 -14.33 13.35
CA ILE A 276 -23.20 -15.18 12.93
C ILE A 276 -23.69 -15.99 14.15
N ARG A 277 -24.99 -15.95 14.44
CA ARG A 277 -25.65 -16.76 15.49
C ARG A 277 -26.67 -17.67 14.81
N ILE A 278 -26.72 -18.92 15.24
CA ILE A 278 -27.65 -19.94 14.72
C ILE A 278 -28.57 -20.41 15.86
N SER A 279 -29.80 -20.77 15.50
CA SER A 279 -30.86 -21.29 16.40
C SER A 279 -30.69 -22.76 16.71
#